data_AF-A0A7V9M1X9-F1
#
_entry.id   AF-A0A7V9M1X9-F1
#
_cell.length_a   1.000
_cell.length_b   1.000
_cell.length_c   1.000
_cell.angle_alpha   90.00
_cell.angle_beta   90.00
_cell.angle_gamma   90.00
#
_symmetry.space_group_name_H-M   'P 1'
#
loop_
_entity.id
_entity.type
_entity.pdbx_description
1 polymer ?
#
loop_
_entity_poly.entity_id
_entity_poly.type
_entity_poly.pdbx_seq_one_letter_code
_entity_poly.pdbx_strand_id
1 'polypeptide(L)' 'TFIDAAGDWLDTVFFPQVANYSNVNGKGFYSMKGKVVEEFSVYSVEVNYCKRIGIKDRAQKANELMSMDKSYQQILVERV' A
#
# COMPACT_ATOMS: atom_id res chain seq x y z
N THR A 1 -12.31 4.67 3.58
CA THR A 1 -11.65 5.98 3.45
C THR A 1 -10.15 5.78 3.38
N PHE A 2 -9.48 6.49 2.46
CA PHE A 2 -8.03 6.40 2.24
C PHE A 2 -7.33 7.69 2.68
N ILE A 3 -6.02 7.60 2.84
CA ILE A 3 -5.14 8.73 3.11
C ILE A 3 -4.09 8.75 2.00
N ASP A 4 -3.78 9.94 1.48
CA ASP A 4 -2.79 10.11 0.44
C ASP A 4 -1.35 10.24 0.99
N ALA A 5 -0.40 10.62 0.13
CA ALA A 5 1.00 10.81 0.52
C ALA A 5 1.26 12.07 1.36
N ALA A 6 0.37 13.07 1.31
CA ALA A 6 0.44 14.28 2.11
C ALA A 6 -0.19 14.09 3.51
N GLY A 7 -0.95 13.00 3.70
CA GLY A 7 -1.68 12.75 4.94
C GLY A 7 -3.11 13.28 4.91
N ASP A 8 -3.57 13.74 3.75
CA ASP A 8 -4.91 14.28 3.57
C ASP A 8 -5.91 13.15 3.28
N TRP A 9 -7.17 13.40 3.66
CA TRP A 9 -8.26 12.47 3.40
C TRP A 9 -8.54 12.41 1.90
N LEU A 10 -8.49 11.20 1.36
CA LEU A 10 -8.85 10.92 -0.02
C LEU A 10 -10.20 10.20 -0.06
N ASP A 11 -11.21 10.92 -0.55
CA ASP A 11 -12.54 10.37 -0.76
C ASP A 11 -12.62 9.56 -2.05
N THR A 12 -13.26 8.40 -1.95
CA THR A 12 -13.34 7.42 -3.03
C THR A 12 -14.72 6.76 -3.05
N VAL A 13 -15.31 6.62 -4.23
CA VAL A 13 -16.58 5.93 -4.44
C VAL A 13 -16.35 4.59 -5.12
N PHE A 14 -16.89 3.51 -4.55
CA PHE A 14 -16.86 2.16 -5.15
C PHE A 14 -18.27 1.76 -5.58
N PHE A 15 -18.51 1.75 -6.89
CA PHE A 15 -19.75 1.20 -7.43
C PHE A 15 -19.74 -0.34 -7.36
N PRO A 16 -20.90 -0.99 -7.12
CA PRO A 16 -20.98 -2.45 -6.96
C PRO A 16 -20.33 -3.25 -8.08
N GLN A 17 -20.42 -2.76 -9.32
CA GLN A 17 -19.79 -3.36 -10.50
C GLN A 17 -18.25 -3.43 -10.43
N VAL A 18 -17.61 -2.51 -9.70
CA VAL A 18 -16.16 -2.46 -9.49
C VAL A 18 -15.77 -3.14 -8.17
N ALA A 19 -16.63 -3.03 -7.15
CA ALA A 19 -16.37 -3.54 -5.81
C ALA A 19 -16.01 -5.04 -5.78
N ASN A 20 -16.59 -5.84 -6.69
CA ASN A 20 -16.30 -7.27 -6.81
C ASN A 20 -14.83 -7.58 -7.19
N TYR A 21 -14.12 -6.64 -7.79
CA TYR A 21 -12.72 -6.81 -8.21
C TYR A 21 -11.72 -6.21 -7.22
N SER A 22 -12.20 -5.41 -6.27
CA SER A 22 -11.36 -4.67 -5.34
C SER A 22 -11.58 -5.20 -3.92
N ASN A 23 -10.82 -6.21 -3.52
CA ASN A 23 -10.70 -6.64 -2.13
C ASN A 23 -10.00 -5.54 -1.30
N VAL A 24 -10.76 -4.50 -0.95
CA VAL A 24 -10.31 -3.39 -0.09
C VAL A 24 -10.64 -3.75 1.35
N ASN A 25 -9.78 -4.55 1.98
CA ASN A 25 -10.00 -5.00 3.36
C ASN A 25 -8.77 -4.76 4.26
N GLY A 26 -9.03 -4.10 5.39
CA GLY A 26 -8.04 -3.88 6.43
C GLY A 26 -6.93 -2.87 6.06
N LYS A 27 -5.96 -2.75 6.96
CA LYS A 27 -4.85 -1.80 6.84
C LYS A 27 -3.89 -2.22 5.73
N GLY A 28 -3.47 -1.27 4.91
CA GLY A 28 -2.45 -1.49 3.88
C GLY A 28 -2.33 -0.33 2.92
N PHE A 29 -1.30 -0.41 2.07
CA PHE A 29 -1.18 0.46 0.90
C PHE A 29 -1.94 -0.16 -0.26
N TYR A 30 -2.62 0.70 -1.00
CA TYR A 30 -3.46 0.31 -2.12
C TYR A 30 -3.08 1.16 -3.33
N SER A 31 -2.99 0.51 -4.48
CA SER A 31 -2.90 1.19 -5.77
C SER A 31 -4.28 1.25 -6.37
N MET A 32 -4.75 2.45 -6.69
CA MET A 32 -6.08 2.66 -7.27
C MET A 32 -6.01 3.48 -8.55
N LYS A 33 -6.99 3.27 -9.42
CA LYS A 33 -7.22 4.04 -10.64
C LYS A 33 -8.71 4.35 -10.72
N GLY A 34 -9.02 5.55 -11.20
CA GLY A 34 -10.38 6.04 -11.26
C GLY A 34 -10.48 7.38 -11.97
N LYS A 35 -11.69 7.90 -12.05
CA LYS A 35 -11.99 9.24 -12.55
C LYS A 35 -12.07 10.21 -11.38
N VAL A 36 -11.41 11.37 -11.49
CA VAL A 36 -11.60 12.46 -10.52
C VAL A 36 -12.93 13.15 -10.87
N VAL A 37 -13.79 13.28 -9.87
CA VAL A 37 -15.10 13.92 -10.00
C VAL A 37 -15.25 14.99 -8.93
N GLU A 38 -16.03 16.02 -9.25
CA GLU A 38 -16.36 17.11 -8.34
C GLU A 38 -17.88 17.16 -8.17
N GLU A 39 -18.35 17.05 -6.94
CA GLU A 39 -19.77 17.18 -6.59
C GLU A 39 -19.89 18.12 -5.39
N PHE A 40 -20.72 19.16 -5.52
CA PHE A 40 -20.93 20.17 -4.46
C PHE A 40 -19.62 20.78 -3.93
N SER A 41 -18.67 21.05 -4.84
CA SER A 41 -17.33 21.56 -4.52
C SER A 41 -16.46 20.61 -3.68
N VAL A 42 -16.80 19.32 -3.64
CA VAL A 42 -16.00 18.27 -3.01
C VAL A 42 -15.42 17.36 -4.10
N TYR A 43 -14.12 17.14 -4.05
CA TYR A 43 -13.41 16.24 -4.97
C TYR A 43 -13.38 14.82 -4.43
N SER A 44 -13.69 13.85 -5.28
CA SER A 44 -13.54 12.43 -4.96
C SER A 44 -13.06 11.64 -6.18
N VAL A 45 -12.60 10.41 -5.93
CA VAL A 45 -12.19 9.48 -7.00
C VAL A 45 -13.24 8.39 -7.17
N GLU A 46 -13.85 8.35 -8.34
CA GLU A 46 -14.71 7.27 -8.81
C GLU A 46 -13.83 6.08 -9.22
N VAL A 47 -13.68 5.10 -8.33
CA VAL A 47 -12.69 4.02 -8.49
C VAL A 47 -13.20 2.98 -9.48
N ASN A 48 -12.37 2.65 -10.48
CA ASN A 48 -12.62 1.56 -11.43
C ASN A 48 -11.64 0.38 -11.29
N TYR A 49 -10.56 0.57 -10.55
CA TYR A 49 -9.60 -0.47 -10.20
C TYR A 49 -8.94 -0.14 -8.87
N CYS A 50 -8.84 -1.13 -7.98
CA CYS A 50 -8.08 -1.00 -6.75
C CYS A 50 -7.48 -2.34 -6.34
N LYS A 51 -6.20 -2.35 -6.01
CA LYS A 51 -5.46 -3.53 -5.58
C LYS A 51 -4.63 -3.22 -4.34
N ARG A 52 -4.68 -4.12 -3.35
CA ARG A 52 -3.77 -4.09 -2.20
C ARG A 52 -2.34 -4.38 -2.66
N ILE A 53 -1.44 -3.46 -2.35
CA ILE A 53 0.01 -3.61 -2.60
C ILE A 53 0.67 -4.31 -1.42
N GLY A 54 0.15 -4.08 -0.21
CA GLY A 54 0.62 -4.71 1.01
C GLY A 54 0.93 -3.68 2.09
N ILE A 55 1.47 -4.14 3.20
CA ILE A 55 2.03 -3.28 4.24
C ILE A 55 3.39 -3.86 4.59
N LYS A 56 4.45 -3.05 4.50
CA LYS A 56 5.77 -3.52 4.90
C LYS A 56 5.79 -3.56 6.43
N ASP A 57 5.85 -4.76 6.99
CA ASP A 57 5.94 -4.92 8.43
C ASP A 57 7.32 -4.41 8.91
N ARG A 58 7.34 -3.65 10.00
CA ARG A 58 8.59 -3.22 10.64
C ARG A 58 9.44 -4.42 11.04
N ALA A 59 8.80 -5.51 11.50
CA ALA A 59 9.48 -6.76 11.82
C ALA A 59 10.13 -7.38 10.58
N GLN A 60 9.48 -7.31 9.41
CA GLN A 60 10.03 -7.85 8.17
C GLN A 60 11.30 -7.09 7.74
N LYS A 61 11.32 -5.76 7.85
CA LYS A 61 12.53 -4.98 7.55
C LYS A 61 13.65 -5.24 8.56
N ALA A 62 13.32 -5.38 9.84
CA ALA A 62 14.30 -5.76 10.87
C ALA A 62 14.90 -7.14 10.58
N ASN A 63 14.08 -8.12 10.19
CA ASN A 63 14.53 -9.46 9.80
C ASN A 63 15.40 -9.44 8.54
N GLU A 64 15.06 -8.64 7.52
CA GLU A 64 15.88 -8.43 6.30
C GLU A 64 17.26 -7.84 6.64
N LEU A 65 17.32 -6.85 7.54
CA LEU A 65 18.57 -6.24 7.98
C LEU A 65 19.43 -7.23 8.78
N MET A 66 18.79 -7.99 9.68
CA MET A 66 19.46 -9.01 10.49
C MET A 66 19.99 -10.18 9.66
N SER A 67 19.27 -10.60 8.60
CA SER A 67 19.74 -11.65 7.71
C SER A 67 20.92 -11.20 6.84
N MET A 68 20.92 -9.94 6.39
CA MET A 68 22.06 -9.32 5.70
C MET A 68 23.32 -9.25 6.58
N ASP A 69 23.19 -8.82 7.83
CA ASP A 69 24.32 -8.71 8.76
C ASP A 69 24.95 -10.09 9.04
N LYS A 70 24.14 -11.11 9.35
CA LYS A 70 24.62 -12.48 9.56
C LYS A 70 25.36 -13.06 8.35
N SER A 71 24.83 -12.82 7.14
CA SER A 71 25.49 -13.27 5.90
C SER A 71 26.85 -12.60 5.70
N TYR A 72 26.98 -11.32 6.02
CA TYR A 72 28.24 -10.61 5.92
C TYR A 72 29.27 -11.12 6.93
N GLN A 73 28.84 -11.36 8.18
CA GLN A 73 29.72 -11.94 9.21
C GLN A 73 30.19 -13.35 8.83
N GLN A 74 29.31 -14.18 8.26
CA GLN A 74 29.68 -15.51 7.77
C GLN A 74 30.75 -15.45 6.66
N ILE A 75 30.59 -14.54 5.69
CA ILE A 75 31.57 -14.34 4.60
C ILE A 75 32.92 -13.87 5.16
N LEU A 76 32.93 -13.04 6.20
CA LEU A 76 34.17 -12.59 6.84
C LEU A 76 34.87 -13.72 7.58
N VAL A 77 34.13 -14.59 8.27
CA VAL A 77 34.68 -15.77 8.96
C VAL A 77 35.28 -16.77 7.97
N GLU A 78 34.64 -17.00 6.83
CA GLU A 78 35.13 -17.93 5.79
C GLU A 78 36.34 -17.42 4.99
N ARG A 79 36.74 -16.16 5.19
CA ARG A 79 37.89 -15.53 4.52
C ARG A 79 39.16 -15.46 5.40
N VAL A 80 39.11 -16.02 6.62
CA VAL A 80 40.25 -16.16 7.55
C VAL A 80 40.78 -17.58 7.49
#